data_AF-A0A958P3X9-F1
#
_entry.id   AF-A0A958P3X9-F1
#
_cell.length_a   1.000
_cell.length_b   1.000
_cell.length_c   1.000
_cell.angle_alpha   90.00
_cell.angle_beta   90.00
_cell.angle_gamma   90.00
#
_symmetry.space_group_name_H-M   'P 1'
#
loop_
_entity.id
_entity.type
_entity.pdbx_description
1 polymer ?
#
loop_
_entity_poly.entity_id
_entity_poly.type
_entity_poly.pdbx_seq_one_letter_code
_entity_poly.pdbx_strand_id
1 'polypeptide(L)'
;MEEYLQKVTKNIEFYEQACGLKDRRKVLKKIKEVSKIKNDIPVFLFGIMNCLCSDNPEYYWKRDVANEIENIIEPIVKQNITKFNNSIISSSIEFFESIRAFENITNIIVELRDVSFEEGYKTKLIRNPLLNQIYEDFLMNLYRLIKNIIDAFSDKDYSNLNTLGKIIPCLKKHGFNKSTEINIDIRNAINHGNLFVKGNKIEYRFGKTPQSYEYKTINIWEYDSIINEAYDIGCGILVGFFKILSKYPEIIINHYDSSEENAKEWYRLIYKNSKIRVLYLNSVKTNNINQFNVHIETNIENKNNLIFALIELARGAFFRFPKYNSYFIGYEHNRSSSGFIRLTNEQLSSTNNISELYKMILENKDILMMPILSSEININAFKFQVFPKIKSEYYEIQNIKDCSIENFKRISATVILTKKYSKKNTRIIIDKIISELKPLKTSQNPYIETKYGEEDCDIIFINIFTHTYNRKMFNLFPSNNSFVCTAHYYKNHSCPKLTHGGVMKSLWDSYKKEKHKNIVIAWNPKF
;
A
#
# COMPACT_ATOMS: atom_id res chain seq x y z
N MET A 1 11.31 -35.65 -8.93
CA MET A 1 10.61 -34.98 -7.81
C MET A 1 11.61 -34.42 -6.81
N GLU A 2 12.57 -35.23 -6.34
CA GLU A 2 13.62 -34.80 -5.38
C GLU A 2 14.49 -33.64 -5.89
N GLU A 3 14.97 -33.68 -7.14
CA GLU A 3 15.77 -32.61 -7.74
C GLU A 3 14.99 -31.27 -7.85
N TYR A 4 13.69 -31.32 -8.16
CA TYR A 4 12.83 -30.13 -8.22
C TYR A 4 12.65 -29.50 -6.84
N LEU A 5 12.40 -30.30 -5.81
CA LEU A 5 12.28 -29.82 -4.43
C LEU A 5 13.59 -29.20 -3.93
N GLN A 6 14.74 -29.77 -4.29
CA GLN A 6 16.04 -29.18 -3.99
C GLN A 6 16.24 -27.82 -4.66
N LYS A 7 15.84 -27.67 -5.93
CA LYS A 7 15.90 -26.38 -6.66
C LYS A 7 15.04 -25.31 -6.01
N VAL A 8 13.79 -25.63 -5.68
CA VAL A 8 12.85 -24.69 -5.01
C VAL A 8 13.37 -24.30 -3.62
N THR A 9 13.84 -25.27 -2.83
CA THR A 9 14.37 -24.99 -1.47
C THR A 9 15.57 -24.07 -1.53
N LYS A 10 16.54 -24.35 -2.42
CA LYS A 10 17.74 -23.54 -2.59
C LYS A 10 17.42 -22.12 -3.07
N ASN A 11 16.42 -21.97 -3.94
CA ASN A 11 15.93 -20.68 -4.40
C ASN A 11 15.35 -19.83 -3.26
N ILE A 12 14.53 -20.42 -2.39
CA ILE A 12 14.01 -19.72 -1.21
C ILE A 12 15.14 -19.33 -0.25
N GLU A 13 16.13 -20.20 -0.03
CA GLU A 13 17.29 -19.89 0.82
C GLU A 13 18.12 -18.73 0.28
N PHE A 14 18.43 -18.72 -1.03
CA PHE A 14 19.16 -17.61 -1.65
C PHE A 14 18.36 -16.33 -1.66
N TYR A 15 17.05 -16.41 -1.89
CA TYR A 15 16.14 -15.29 -1.79
C TYR A 15 16.17 -14.66 -0.38
N GLU A 16 16.07 -15.47 0.68
CA GLU A 16 16.16 -15.00 2.07
C GLU A 16 17.52 -14.35 2.37
N GLN A 17 18.61 -14.94 1.89
CA GLN A 17 19.96 -14.38 2.04
C GLN A 17 20.10 -13.03 1.32
N ALA A 18 19.56 -12.90 0.11
CA ALA A 18 19.51 -11.65 -0.64
C ALA A 18 18.70 -10.58 0.11
N CYS A 19 17.63 -10.98 0.79
CA CYS A 19 16.86 -10.11 1.69
C CYS A 19 17.59 -9.79 3.01
N GLY A 20 18.80 -10.31 3.25
CA GLY A 20 19.57 -10.06 4.47
C GLY A 20 19.12 -10.89 5.69
N LEU A 21 18.29 -11.91 5.49
CA LEU A 21 17.89 -12.84 6.55
C LEU A 21 19.01 -13.88 6.75
N LYS A 22 20.00 -13.53 7.57
CA LYS A 22 21.22 -14.34 7.75
C LYS A 22 21.06 -15.56 8.66
N ASP A 23 20.09 -15.55 9.59
CA ASP A 23 19.91 -16.64 10.56
C ASP A 23 18.44 -17.11 10.65
N ARG A 24 18.06 -17.95 9.69
CA ARG A 24 16.73 -18.58 9.62
C ARG A 24 16.42 -19.40 10.87
N ARG A 25 17.42 -20.05 11.48
CA ARG A 25 17.23 -20.90 12.67
C ARG A 25 16.82 -20.07 13.87
N LYS A 26 17.45 -18.91 14.08
CA LYS A 26 17.07 -17.96 15.14
C LYS A 26 15.65 -17.43 14.94
N VAL A 27 15.27 -17.10 13.70
CA VAL A 27 13.91 -16.65 13.37
C VAL A 27 12.90 -17.76 13.65
N LEU A 28 13.13 -18.98 13.16
CA LEU A 28 12.28 -20.13 13.42
C LEU A 28 12.12 -20.42 14.92
N LYS A 29 13.21 -20.33 15.70
CA LYS A 29 13.17 -20.50 17.16
C LYS A 29 12.22 -19.49 17.80
N LYS A 30 12.34 -18.20 17.44
CA LYS A 30 11.45 -17.15 17.95
C LYS A 30 9.99 -17.39 17.55
N ILE A 31 9.72 -17.79 16.30
CA ILE A 31 8.36 -18.12 15.87
C ILE A 31 7.79 -19.25 16.73
N LYS A 32 8.53 -20.37 16.90
CA LYS A 32 8.08 -21.49 17.74
C LYS A 32 7.86 -21.08 19.20
N GLU A 33 8.73 -20.25 19.77
CA GLU A 33 8.62 -19.75 21.14
C GLU A 33 7.38 -18.87 21.37
N VAL A 34 7.08 -17.98 20.44
CA VAL A 34 5.97 -17.00 20.55
C VAL A 34 4.63 -17.63 20.17
N SER A 35 4.58 -18.35 19.05
CA SER A 35 3.35 -19.00 18.55
C SER A 35 2.99 -20.29 19.27
N LYS A 36 3.95 -20.92 19.97
CA LYS A 36 3.81 -22.25 20.59
C LYS A 36 3.53 -23.38 19.60
N ILE A 37 3.84 -23.20 18.32
CA ILE A 37 3.82 -24.28 17.32
C ILE A 37 4.95 -25.27 17.67
N LYS A 38 4.58 -26.54 17.90
CA LYS A 38 5.53 -27.62 18.24
C LYS A 38 6.15 -28.26 16.99
N ASN A 39 5.39 -28.32 15.90
CA ASN A 39 5.80 -28.93 14.65
C ASN A 39 6.75 -28.01 13.87
N ASP A 40 7.25 -28.50 12.74
CA ASP A 40 7.93 -27.63 11.78
C ASP A 40 6.96 -26.66 11.12
N ILE A 41 7.47 -25.47 10.81
CA ILE A 41 6.68 -24.40 10.20
C ILE A 41 6.81 -24.55 8.69
N PRO A 42 5.71 -24.80 7.95
CA PRO A 42 5.75 -24.85 6.50
C PRO A 42 6.34 -23.58 5.92
N VAL A 43 7.15 -23.70 4.86
CA VAL A 43 7.80 -22.55 4.22
C VAL A 43 6.80 -21.48 3.77
N PHE A 44 5.61 -21.90 3.34
CA PHE A 44 4.47 -21.05 2.97
C PHE A 44 4.03 -20.09 4.09
N LEU A 45 4.25 -20.46 5.35
CA LEU A 45 3.82 -19.69 6.51
C LEU A 45 4.99 -18.93 7.15
N PHE A 46 6.24 -19.21 6.77
CA PHE A 46 7.42 -18.68 7.44
C PHE A 46 7.43 -17.14 7.49
N GLY A 47 7.23 -16.49 6.35
CA GLY A 47 7.26 -15.04 6.22
C GLY A 47 6.19 -14.33 7.08
N ILE A 48 4.93 -14.75 6.92
CA ILE A 48 3.81 -14.16 7.67
C ILE A 48 3.89 -14.44 9.17
N MET A 49 4.34 -15.64 9.56
CA MET A 49 4.53 -16.00 10.96
C MET A 49 5.68 -15.24 11.60
N ASN A 50 6.74 -14.92 10.84
CA ASN A 50 7.81 -14.06 11.34
C ASN A 50 7.25 -12.68 11.69
N CYS A 51 6.47 -12.05 10.80
CA CYS A 51 5.83 -10.75 11.08
C CYS A 51 4.96 -10.82 12.36
N LEU A 52 4.03 -11.78 12.42
CA LEU A 52 3.16 -12.00 13.59
C LEU A 52 3.90 -12.36 14.89
N CYS A 53 5.18 -12.73 14.86
CA CYS A 53 5.96 -13.06 16.06
C CYS A 53 7.06 -12.04 16.38
N SER A 54 7.34 -11.09 15.48
CA SER A 54 8.51 -10.22 15.59
C SER A 54 8.23 -8.74 15.40
N ASP A 55 7.23 -8.38 14.60
CA ASP A 55 7.07 -7.03 14.09
C ASP A 55 5.92 -6.30 14.82
N ASN A 56 6.10 -5.00 15.06
CA ASN A 56 5.08 -4.13 15.67
C ASN A 56 4.26 -3.49 14.55
N PRO A 57 2.91 -3.56 14.57
CA PRO A 57 2.02 -4.04 15.65
C PRO A 57 1.66 -5.52 15.63
N GLU A 58 2.12 -6.29 14.66
CA GLU A 58 1.60 -7.64 14.40
C GLU A 58 1.77 -8.61 15.57
N TYR A 59 2.78 -8.46 16.42
CA TYR A 59 3.01 -9.38 17.55
C TYR A 59 2.01 -9.28 18.71
N TYR A 60 1.14 -8.26 18.73
CA TYR A 60 0.17 -8.00 19.82
C TYR A 60 -1.09 -8.87 19.82
N TRP A 61 -1.20 -9.85 18.90
CA TRP A 61 -2.37 -10.72 18.76
C TRP A 61 -2.87 -11.42 20.04
N LYS A 62 -4.19 -11.64 20.15
CA LYS A 62 -4.81 -12.29 21.33
C LYS A 62 -4.47 -13.78 21.38
N ARG A 63 -3.65 -14.17 22.37
CA ARG A 63 -3.14 -15.54 22.53
C ARG A 63 -4.24 -16.56 22.81
N ASP A 64 -5.21 -16.16 23.62
CA ASP A 64 -6.34 -16.98 24.00
C ASP A 64 -7.36 -17.16 22.87
N VAL A 65 -7.51 -16.18 21.97
CA VAL A 65 -8.24 -16.32 20.70
C VAL A 65 -7.57 -17.36 19.81
N ALA A 66 -6.25 -17.30 19.62
CA ALA A 66 -5.54 -18.31 18.82
C ALA A 66 -5.71 -19.74 19.37
N ASN A 67 -5.69 -19.89 20.70
CA ASN A 67 -5.93 -21.18 21.35
C ASN A 67 -7.39 -21.62 21.22
N GLU A 68 -8.36 -20.71 21.27
CA GLU A 68 -9.78 -21.01 21.02
C GLU A 68 -9.97 -21.58 19.60
N ILE A 69 -9.43 -20.91 18.58
CA ILE A 69 -9.49 -21.38 17.20
C ILE A 69 -8.85 -22.77 17.05
N GLU A 70 -7.64 -22.95 17.58
CA GLU A 70 -6.93 -24.23 17.53
C GLU A 70 -7.75 -25.36 18.17
N ASN A 71 -8.26 -25.12 19.39
CA ASN A 71 -8.99 -26.14 20.16
C ASN A 71 -10.33 -26.53 19.54
N ILE A 72 -11.02 -25.62 18.85
CA ILE A 72 -12.33 -25.89 18.25
C ILE A 72 -12.18 -26.51 16.86
N ILE A 73 -11.25 -26.02 16.04
CA ILE A 73 -11.11 -26.47 14.65
C ILE A 73 -10.31 -27.77 14.55
N GLU A 74 -9.30 -28.02 15.40
CA GLU A 74 -8.50 -29.26 15.31
C GLU A 74 -9.35 -30.55 15.42
N PRO A 75 -10.34 -30.66 16.32
CA PRO A 75 -11.29 -31.78 16.32
C PRO A 75 -12.05 -31.95 15.00
N ILE A 76 -12.45 -30.84 14.34
CA ILE A 76 -13.15 -30.86 13.05
C ILE A 76 -12.24 -31.44 11.95
N VAL A 77 -10.97 -31.03 11.92
CA VAL A 77 -9.98 -31.58 10.97
C VAL A 77 -9.82 -33.09 11.19
N LYS A 78 -9.70 -33.53 12.45
CA LYS A 78 -9.56 -34.95 12.80
C LYS A 78 -10.79 -35.79 12.47
N GLN A 79 -11.98 -35.20 12.51
CA GLN A 79 -13.22 -35.88 12.16
C GLN A 79 -13.25 -36.28 10.68
N ASN A 80 -12.88 -35.36 9.77
CA ASN A 80 -12.81 -35.65 8.34
C ASN A 80 -11.92 -34.64 7.60
N ILE A 81 -10.64 -34.98 7.44
CA ILE A 81 -9.67 -34.09 6.81
C ILE A 81 -10.01 -33.75 5.35
N THR A 82 -10.55 -34.71 4.58
CA THR A 82 -10.94 -34.47 3.18
C THR A 82 -12.06 -33.45 3.09
N LYS A 83 -13.06 -33.57 3.97
CA LYS A 83 -14.18 -32.63 4.04
C LYS A 83 -13.71 -31.23 4.49
N PHE A 84 -12.79 -31.17 5.43
CA PHE A 84 -12.14 -29.92 5.84
C PHE A 84 -11.33 -29.28 4.71
N ASN A 85 -10.55 -30.06 3.95
CA ASN A 85 -9.81 -29.57 2.79
C ASN A 85 -10.75 -28.93 1.77
N ASN A 86 -11.87 -29.58 1.47
CA ASN A 86 -12.85 -29.05 0.54
C ASN A 86 -13.48 -27.75 1.03
N SER A 87 -13.71 -27.58 2.35
CA SER A 87 -14.26 -26.34 2.89
C SER A 87 -13.25 -25.18 2.90
N ILE A 88 -11.96 -25.46 3.07
CA ILE A 88 -10.89 -24.47 2.89
C ILE A 88 -10.80 -24.05 1.42
N ILE A 89 -10.80 -25.01 0.49
CA ILE A 89 -10.78 -24.73 -0.95
C ILE A 89 -12.01 -23.90 -1.37
N SER A 90 -13.21 -24.23 -0.91
CA SER A 90 -14.40 -23.44 -1.22
C SER A 90 -14.39 -22.05 -0.58
N SER A 91 -13.60 -21.85 0.47
CA SER A 91 -13.44 -20.57 1.19
C SER A 91 -12.09 -19.88 0.88
N SER A 92 -11.50 -20.16 -0.28
CA SER A 92 -10.21 -19.61 -0.71
C SER A 92 -10.21 -18.06 -0.69
N ILE A 93 -11.31 -17.46 -1.15
CA ILE A 93 -11.48 -16.02 -1.24
C ILE A 93 -11.43 -15.41 0.15
N GLU A 94 -12.27 -15.90 1.07
CA GLU A 94 -12.31 -15.43 2.46
C GLU A 94 -10.95 -15.57 3.15
N PHE A 95 -10.27 -16.70 2.95
CA PHE A 95 -8.95 -16.92 3.53
C PHE A 95 -7.92 -15.90 3.03
N PHE A 96 -7.76 -15.74 1.72
CA PHE A 96 -6.73 -14.83 1.20
C PHE A 96 -7.11 -13.35 1.35
N GLU A 97 -8.38 -12.98 1.22
CA GLU A 97 -8.84 -11.61 1.47
C GLU A 97 -8.62 -11.21 2.93
N SER A 98 -8.81 -12.12 3.90
CA SER A 98 -8.49 -11.83 5.29
C SER A 98 -7.01 -11.52 5.51
N ILE A 99 -6.10 -12.24 4.82
CA ILE A 99 -4.66 -12.00 4.91
C ILE A 99 -4.28 -10.69 4.21
N ARG A 100 -4.88 -10.38 3.06
CA ARG A 100 -4.67 -9.09 2.35
C ARG A 100 -5.17 -7.92 3.21
N ALA A 101 -6.34 -8.05 3.83
CA ALA A 101 -6.89 -7.06 4.75
C ALA A 101 -5.95 -6.84 5.94
N PHE A 102 -5.47 -7.92 6.58
CA PHE A 102 -4.46 -7.84 7.63
C PHE A 102 -3.25 -7.00 7.20
N GLU A 103 -2.62 -7.31 6.08
CA GLU A 103 -1.42 -6.58 5.64
C GLU A 103 -1.70 -5.11 5.32
N ASN A 104 -2.84 -4.80 4.71
CA ASN A 104 -3.21 -3.42 4.38
C ASN A 104 -3.48 -2.59 5.66
N ILE A 105 -4.21 -3.18 6.61
CA ILE A 105 -4.50 -2.58 7.91
C ILE A 105 -3.20 -2.36 8.69
N THR A 106 -2.30 -3.34 8.71
CA THR A 106 -0.97 -3.22 9.34
C THR A 106 -0.19 -2.04 8.75
N ASN A 107 -0.13 -1.93 7.42
CA ASN A 107 0.57 -0.82 6.77
C ASN A 107 -0.02 0.55 7.16
N ILE A 108 -1.35 0.67 7.21
CA ILE A 108 -2.03 1.90 7.66
C ILE A 108 -1.67 2.21 9.12
N ILE A 109 -1.64 1.22 10.01
CA ILE A 109 -1.27 1.41 11.41
C ILE A 109 0.17 1.91 11.51
N VAL A 110 1.12 1.22 10.87
CA VAL A 110 2.54 1.58 10.90
C VAL A 110 2.78 2.98 10.35
N GLU A 111 2.05 3.37 9.29
CA GLU A 111 2.26 4.66 8.63
C GLU A 111 1.56 5.83 9.32
N LEU A 112 0.33 5.64 9.81
CA LEU A 112 -0.55 6.75 10.20
C LEU A 112 -0.83 6.86 11.70
N ARG A 113 -0.56 5.81 12.50
CA ARG A 113 -0.94 5.81 13.93
C ARG A 113 -0.27 6.92 14.71
N ASP A 114 1.02 7.15 14.47
CA ASP A 114 1.80 8.12 15.25
C ASP A 114 1.78 9.53 14.65
N VAL A 115 1.04 9.74 13.56
CA VAL A 115 0.88 11.07 12.97
C VAL A 115 0.05 11.94 13.90
N SER A 116 0.57 13.13 14.20
CA SER A 116 0.01 14.10 15.15
C SER A 116 -1.09 14.95 14.52
N PHE A 117 -2.16 14.31 14.05
CA PHE A 117 -3.37 15.01 13.61
C PHE A 117 -4.23 15.45 14.78
N GLU A 118 -4.97 16.56 14.61
CA GLU A 118 -6.03 16.94 15.54
C GLU A 118 -7.07 15.81 15.62
N GLU A 119 -7.59 15.57 16.83
CA GLU A 119 -8.35 14.38 17.16
C GLU A 119 -9.61 14.16 16.31
N GLY A 120 -10.33 15.22 15.97
CA GLY A 120 -11.46 15.19 15.06
C GLY A 120 -11.06 14.71 13.66
N TYR A 121 -9.98 15.25 13.10
CA TYR A 121 -9.44 14.79 11.82
C TYR A 121 -8.88 13.37 11.89
N LYS A 122 -8.08 13.04 12.91
CA LYS A 122 -7.53 11.69 13.12
C LYS A 122 -8.64 10.65 13.21
N THR A 123 -9.72 10.97 13.91
CA THR A 123 -10.86 10.07 14.05
C THR A 123 -11.57 9.85 12.71
N LYS A 124 -11.84 10.92 11.96
CA LYS A 124 -12.57 10.84 10.68
C LYS A 124 -11.75 10.21 9.55
N LEU A 125 -10.44 10.48 9.51
CA LEU A 125 -9.56 10.08 8.42
C LEU A 125 -8.84 8.76 8.68
N ILE A 126 -8.61 8.39 9.95
CA ILE A 126 -7.84 7.20 10.33
C ILE A 126 -8.68 6.24 11.17
N ARG A 127 -9.13 6.64 12.37
CA ARG A 127 -9.73 5.69 13.33
C ARG A 127 -11.01 5.03 12.83
N ASN A 128 -11.96 5.83 12.33
CA ASN A 128 -13.24 5.32 11.82
C ASN A 128 -13.02 4.40 10.61
N PRO A 129 -12.26 4.79 9.55
CA PRO A 129 -11.93 3.89 8.45
C PRO A 129 -11.21 2.62 8.92
N LEU A 130 -10.24 2.75 9.84
CA LEU A 130 -9.44 1.62 10.33
C LEU A 130 -10.31 0.60 11.07
N LEU A 131 -11.17 1.04 11.99
CA LEU A 131 -12.08 0.12 12.68
C LEU A 131 -13.03 -0.58 11.71
N ASN A 132 -13.57 0.17 10.75
CA ASN A 132 -14.44 -0.39 9.72
C ASN A 132 -13.72 -1.44 8.86
N GLN A 133 -12.49 -1.18 8.41
CA GLN A 133 -11.70 -2.15 7.66
C GLN A 133 -11.41 -3.41 8.49
N ILE A 134 -11.07 -3.25 9.78
CA ILE A 134 -10.88 -4.40 10.69
C ILE A 134 -12.16 -5.24 10.77
N TYR A 135 -13.33 -4.61 10.87
CA TYR A 135 -14.58 -5.33 11.07
C TYR A 135 -15.09 -5.95 9.77
N GLU A 136 -15.11 -5.19 8.67
CA GLU A 136 -15.73 -5.58 7.40
C GLU A 136 -14.81 -6.38 6.47
N ASP A 137 -13.52 -6.06 6.43
CA ASP A 137 -12.59 -6.67 5.49
C ASP A 137 -11.78 -7.78 6.16
N PHE A 138 -11.36 -7.58 7.42
CA PHE A 138 -10.52 -8.55 8.11
C PHE A 138 -11.35 -9.59 8.88
N LEU A 139 -12.04 -9.18 9.95
CA LEU A 139 -12.80 -10.07 10.82
C LEU A 139 -13.95 -10.75 10.11
N MET A 140 -14.71 -10.02 9.28
CA MET A 140 -15.85 -10.62 8.58
C MET A 140 -15.42 -11.75 7.64
N ASN A 141 -14.31 -11.61 6.92
CA ASN A 141 -13.79 -12.67 6.06
C ASN A 141 -13.30 -13.86 6.89
N LEU A 142 -12.62 -13.63 8.01
CA LEU A 142 -12.27 -14.71 8.96
C LEU A 142 -13.49 -15.43 9.51
N TYR A 143 -14.53 -14.69 9.89
CA TYR A 143 -15.77 -15.26 10.39
C TYR A 143 -16.53 -16.04 9.33
N ARG A 144 -16.55 -15.59 8.06
CA ARG A 144 -17.10 -16.36 6.94
C ARG A 144 -16.33 -17.64 6.71
N LEU A 145 -14.99 -17.60 6.75
CA LEU A 145 -14.15 -18.80 6.67
C LEU A 145 -14.52 -19.81 7.77
N ILE A 146 -14.55 -19.39 9.04
CA ILE A 146 -14.93 -20.26 10.16
C ILE A 146 -16.35 -20.79 9.98
N LYS A 147 -17.30 -19.93 9.60
CA LYS A 147 -18.69 -20.30 9.37
C LYS A 147 -18.81 -21.35 8.25
N ASN A 148 -18.12 -21.18 7.13
CA ASN A 148 -18.13 -22.13 6.01
C ASN A 148 -17.54 -23.50 6.40
N ILE A 149 -16.51 -23.50 7.25
CA ILE A 149 -15.97 -24.74 7.84
C ILE A 149 -17.04 -25.41 8.71
N ILE A 150 -17.69 -24.67 9.62
CA ILE A 150 -18.74 -25.22 10.48
C ILE A 150 -19.93 -25.76 9.67
N ASP A 151 -20.38 -24.99 8.68
CA ASP A 151 -21.48 -25.32 7.78
C ASP A 151 -21.24 -26.65 7.08
N ALA A 152 -20.02 -26.87 6.58
CA ALA A 152 -19.64 -28.14 6.00
C ALA A 152 -19.81 -29.31 6.98
N PHE A 153 -19.66 -29.12 8.29
CA PHE A 153 -19.76 -30.18 9.31
C PHE A 153 -21.08 -30.16 10.09
N SER A 154 -22.05 -29.33 9.70
CA SER A 154 -23.35 -29.22 10.33
C SER A 154 -24.47 -29.77 9.45
N ASP A 155 -25.53 -30.27 10.07
CA ASP A 155 -26.79 -30.60 9.38
C ASP A 155 -27.67 -29.35 9.13
N LYS A 156 -27.24 -28.19 9.66
CA LYS A 156 -27.94 -26.91 9.48
C LYS A 156 -27.26 -26.07 8.42
N ASP A 157 -28.07 -25.44 7.57
CA ASP A 157 -27.60 -24.50 6.55
C ASP A 157 -27.33 -23.10 7.14
N TYR A 158 -26.06 -22.70 7.15
CA TYR A 158 -25.56 -21.39 7.55
C TYR A 158 -25.07 -20.55 6.35
N SER A 159 -25.23 -21.03 5.11
CA SER A 159 -24.72 -20.36 3.90
C SER A 159 -25.15 -18.88 3.80
N ASN A 160 -26.39 -18.57 4.21
CA ASN A 160 -26.98 -17.24 4.11
C ASN A 160 -26.63 -16.26 5.24
N LEU A 161 -25.83 -16.66 6.24
CA LEU A 161 -25.38 -15.77 7.31
C LEU A 161 -24.16 -14.97 6.84
N ASN A 162 -24.40 -13.74 6.36
CA ASN A 162 -23.37 -12.88 5.73
C ASN A 162 -23.24 -11.49 6.37
N THR A 163 -23.79 -11.28 7.56
CA THR A 163 -23.63 -10.04 8.33
C THR A 163 -23.12 -10.35 9.73
N LEU A 164 -22.37 -9.42 10.34
CA LEU A 164 -21.82 -9.58 11.70
C LEU A 164 -22.90 -9.96 12.72
N GLY A 165 -24.07 -9.29 12.68
CA GLY A 165 -25.19 -9.56 13.57
C GLY A 165 -25.78 -10.96 13.43
N LYS A 166 -25.57 -11.64 12.29
CA LYS A 166 -26.03 -13.02 12.06
C LYS A 166 -24.93 -14.05 12.32
N ILE A 167 -23.69 -13.77 11.89
CA ILE A 167 -22.58 -14.72 12.04
C ILE A 167 -22.13 -14.84 13.49
N ILE A 168 -21.99 -13.73 14.23
CA ILE A 168 -21.47 -13.77 15.61
C ILE A 168 -22.29 -14.69 16.52
N PRO A 169 -23.64 -14.61 16.56
CA PRO A 169 -24.43 -15.56 17.35
C PRO A 169 -24.24 -17.02 16.92
N CYS A 170 -24.09 -17.28 15.61
CA CYS A 170 -23.81 -18.62 15.09
C CYS A 170 -22.45 -19.14 15.58
N LEU A 171 -21.40 -18.33 15.50
CA LEU A 171 -20.06 -18.71 15.96
C LEU A 171 -20.04 -18.93 17.48
N LYS A 172 -20.64 -18.05 18.28
CA LYS A 172 -20.75 -18.23 19.74
C LYS A 172 -21.42 -19.55 20.12
N LYS A 173 -22.46 -19.95 19.38
CA LYS A 173 -23.14 -21.25 19.59
C LYS A 173 -22.21 -22.45 19.39
N HIS A 174 -21.18 -22.31 18.57
CA HIS A 174 -20.17 -23.34 18.32
C HIS A 174 -18.89 -23.15 19.17
N GLY A 175 -18.95 -22.32 20.22
CA GLY A 175 -17.88 -22.16 21.20
C GLY A 175 -16.89 -21.01 20.94
N PHE A 176 -17.06 -20.27 19.84
CA PHE A 176 -16.20 -19.14 19.46
C PHE A 176 -16.58 -17.86 20.24
N ASN A 177 -16.24 -17.81 21.53
CA ASN A 177 -16.66 -16.72 22.42
C ASN A 177 -15.67 -15.55 22.42
N LYS A 178 -14.38 -15.86 22.53
CA LYS A 178 -13.28 -14.87 22.60
C LYS A 178 -13.02 -14.24 21.25
N SER A 179 -13.02 -15.07 20.20
CA SER A 179 -12.84 -14.61 18.82
C SER A 179 -13.95 -13.69 18.33
N THR A 180 -15.10 -13.63 19.02
CA THR A 180 -16.26 -12.81 18.65
C THR A 180 -16.56 -11.68 19.63
N GLU A 181 -15.63 -11.38 20.55
CA GLU A 181 -15.74 -10.30 21.54
C GLU A 181 -15.39 -8.94 20.93
N ILE A 182 -16.27 -8.45 20.04
CA ILE A 182 -16.10 -7.17 19.34
C ILE A 182 -17.24 -6.19 19.64
N ASN A 183 -16.97 -4.89 19.52
CA ASN A 183 -17.93 -3.83 19.79
C ASN A 183 -18.78 -3.52 18.54
N ILE A 184 -19.88 -4.27 18.36
CA ILE A 184 -20.78 -4.11 17.20
C ILE A 184 -21.49 -2.73 17.24
N ASP A 185 -21.80 -2.23 18.44
CA ASP A 185 -22.51 -0.97 18.64
C ASP A 185 -21.74 0.21 18.00
N ILE A 186 -20.44 0.31 18.27
CA ILE A 186 -19.63 1.42 17.74
C ILE A 186 -19.44 1.32 16.23
N ARG A 187 -19.27 0.11 15.68
CA ARG A 187 -19.22 -0.10 14.22
C ARG A 187 -20.52 0.33 13.56
N ASN A 188 -21.67 -0.03 14.13
CA ASN A 188 -22.97 0.39 13.60
C ASN A 188 -23.13 1.90 13.66
N ALA A 189 -22.66 2.55 14.73
CA ALA A 189 -22.67 4.01 14.81
C ALA A 189 -21.82 4.66 13.70
N ILE A 190 -20.62 4.13 13.41
CA ILE A 190 -19.77 4.64 12.32
C ILE A 190 -20.46 4.53 10.97
N ASN A 191 -21.01 3.36 10.64
CA ASN A 191 -21.66 3.11 9.34
C ASN A 191 -22.89 3.98 9.09
N HIS A 192 -23.56 4.43 10.15
CA HIS A 192 -24.71 5.31 10.05
C HIS A 192 -24.36 6.80 10.28
N GLY A 193 -23.07 7.17 10.35
CA GLY A 193 -22.63 8.55 10.55
C GLY A 193 -22.99 9.13 11.92
N ASN A 194 -23.15 8.26 12.91
CA ASN A 194 -23.70 8.55 14.24
C ASN A 194 -22.60 8.64 15.32
N LEU A 195 -21.37 8.97 14.94
CA LEU A 195 -20.21 9.14 15.82
C LEU A 195 -19.69 10.58 15.72
N PHE A 196 -19.55 11.23 16.88
CA PHE A 196 -19.16 12.63 17.01
C PHE A 196 -17.95 12.77 17.94
N VAL A 197 -17.00 13.61 17.56
CA VAL A 197 -15.83 13.93 18.39
C VAL A 197 -16.08 15.25 19.12
N LYS A 198 -15.91 15.25 20.43
CA LYS A 198 -15.99 16.44 21.29
C LYS A 198 -14.75 16.53 22.18
N GLY A 199 -13.78 17.34 21.77
CA GLY A 199 -12.48 17.42 22.45
C GLY A 199 -11.80 16.05 22.46
N ASN A 200 -11.53 15.52 23.65
CA ASN A 200 -10.89 14.21 23.85
C ASN A 200 -11.88 13.04 24.03
N LYS A 201 -13.16 13.24 23.69
CA LYS A 201 -14.22 12.25 23.83
C LYS A 201 -14.90 11.94 22.50
N ILE A 202 -15.43 10.73 22.42
CA ILE A 202 -16.26 10.23 21.33
C ILE A 202 -17.63 9.93 21.88
N GLU A 203 -18.63 10.60 21.32
CA GLU A 203 -20.03 10.33 21.56
C GLU A 203 -20.60 9.60 20.37
N TYR A 204 -21.27 8.48 20.60
CA TYR A 204 -21.91 7.74 19.52
C TYR A 204 -23.28 7.23 19.93
N ARG A 205 -24.17 7.18 18.93
CA ARG A 205 -25.53 6.63 19.09
C ARG A 205 -25.73 5.39 18.23
N PHE A 206 -26.41 4.40 18.77
CA PHE A 206 -26.69 3.14 18.10
C PHE A 206 -28.09 2.65 18.46
N GLY A 207 -28.75 1.98 17.52
CA GLY A 207 -30.10 1.46 17.72
C GLY A 207 -30.06 0.01 18.18
N LYS A 208 -30.81 -0.33 19.24
CA LYS A 208 -31.09 -1.73 19.62
C LYS A 208 -32.38 -2.24 18.98
N THR A 209 -33.34 -1.34 18.72
CA THR A 209 -34.56 -1.60 17.94
C THR A 209 -34.81 -0.45 16.95
N PRO A 210 -35.69 -0.62 15.95
CA PRO A 210 -35.99 0.45 14.97
C PRO A 210 -36.50 1.76 15.58
N GLN A 211 -36.93 1.77 16.84
CA GLN A 211 -37.52 2.94 17.52
C GLN A 211 -36.74 3.45 18.73
N SER A 212 -35.60 2.86 19.12
CA SER A 212 -34.81 3.34 20.27
C SER A 212 -33.33 3.52 19.95
N TYR A 213 -32.78 4.66 20.38
CA TYR A 213 -31.35 4.96 20.31
C TYR A 213 -30.77 5.05 21.71
N GLU A 214 -29.63 4.40 21.93
CA GLU A 214 -28.80 4.60 23.11
C GLU A 214 -27.62 5.51 22.76
N TYR A 215 -27.17 6.31 23.73
CA TYR A 215 -25.99 7.16 23.63
C TYR A 215 -24.91 6.61 24.54
N LYS A 216 -23.69 6.49 24.01
CA LYS A 216 -22.49 6.18 24.80
C LYS A 216 -21.44 7.26 24.57
N THR A 217 -20.71 7.57 25.63
CA THR A 217 -19.56 8.48 25.59
C THR A 217 -18.35 7.70 26.07
N ILE A 218 -17.30 7.70 25.26
CA ILE A 218 -16.01 7.09 25.59
C ILE A 218 -14.90 8.12 25.38
N ASN A 219 -13.77 7.94 26.03
CA ASN A 219 -12.56 8.69 25.75
C ASN A 219 -11.91 8.19 24.45
N ILE A 220 -11.09 9.05 23.83
CA ILE A 220 -10.36 8.67 22.61
C ILE A 220 -9.42 7.48 22.83
N TRP A 221 -8.75 7.41 23.98
CA TRP A 221 -7.84 6.29 24.28
C TRP A 221 -8.60 4.96 24.43
N GLU A 222 -9.84 4.98 24.89
CA GLU A 222 -10.71 3.79 24.92
C GLU A 222 -11.08 3.36 23.49
N TYR A 223 -11.29 4.32 22.60
CA TYR A 223 -11.55 4.02 21.19
C TYR A 223 -10.32 3.44 20.48
N ASP A 224 -9.13 3.97 20.78
CA ASP A 224 -7.86 3.39 20.31
C ASP A 224 -7.69 1.96 20.85
N SER A 225 -8.09 1.68 22.10
CA SER A 225 -8.13 0.32 22.66
C SER A 225 -9.06 -0.61 21.88
N ILE A 226 -10.28 -0.17 21.57
CA ILE A 226 -11.26 -0.95 20.79
C ILE A 226 -10.69 -1.32 19.41
N ILE A 227 -9.99 -0.39 18.75
CA ILE A 227 -9.33 -0.65 17.47
C ILE A 227 -8.23 -1.69 17.61
N ASN A 228 -7.35 -1.53 18.62
CA ASN A 228 -6.27 -2.48 18.89
C ASN A 228 -6.81 -3.87 19.21
N GLU A 229 -7.77 -3.96 20.12
CA GLU A 229 -8.37 -5.24 20.53
C GLU A 229 -8.99 -5.97 19.35
N ALA A 230 -9.72 -5.29 18.47
CA ALA A 230 -10.32 -5.91 17.30
C ALA A 230 -9.27 -6.39 16.27
N TYR A 231 -8.21 -5.61 16.07
CA TYR A 231 -7.08 -6.01 15.23
C TYR A 231 -6.36 -7.24 15.82
N ASP A 232 -6.11 -7.22 17.13
CA ASP A 232 -5.43 -8.30 17.84
C ASP A 232 -6.27 -9.60 17.88
N ILE A 233 -7.60 -9.49 17.94
CA ILE A 233 -8.52 -10.63 17.78
C ILE A 233 -8.34 -11.25 16.39
N GLY A 234 -8.39 -10.44 15.32
CA GLY A 234 -8.24 -10.94 13.96
C GLY A 234 -6.88 -11.61 13.73
N CYS A 235 -5.80 -11.01 14.25
CA CYS A 235 -4.47 -11.61 14.21
C CYS A 235 -4.40 -12.91 15.03
N GLY A 236 -5.10 -12.97 16.17
CA GLY A 236 -5.22 -14.18 16.98
C GLY A 236 -5.91 -15.31 16.22
N ILE A 237 -6.97 -15.01 15.47
CA ILE A 237 -7.66 -15.97 14.62
C ILE A 237 -6.71 -16.51 13.53
N LEU A 238 -5.98 -15.64 12.83
CA LEU A 238 -5.00 -16.04 11.81
C LEU A 238 -3.93 -16.97 12.39
N VAL A 239 -3.35 -16.62 13.54
CA VAL A 239 -2.34 -17.48 14.19
C VAL A 239 -2.94 -18.83 14.59
N GLY A 240 -4.19 -18.85 15.08
CA GLY A 240 -4.93 -20.09 15.33
C GLY A 240 -5.04 -20.98 14.10
N PHE A 241 -5.40 -20.41 12.94
CA PHE A 241 -5.43 -21.14 11.66
C PHE A 241 -4.03 -21.61 11.23
N PHE A 242 -3.00 -20.77 11.34
CA PHE A 242 -1.64 -21.15 10.96
C PHE A 242 -1.06 -22.26 11.82
N LYS A 243 -1.42 -22.32 13.10
CA LYS A 243 -1.10 -23.48 13.96
C LYS A 243 -1.69 -24.77 13.41
N ILE A 244 -2.95 -24.75 12.98
CA ILE A 244 -3.63 -25.91 12.39
C ILE A 244 -2.96 -26.30 11.07
N LEU A 245 -2.73 -25.35 10.17
CA LEU A 245 -2.06 -25.60 8.89
C LEU A 245 -0.62 -26.09 9.06
N SER A 246 0.05 -25.72 10.16
CA SER A 246 1.38 -26.26 10.50
C SER A 246 1.32 -27.70 11.02
N LYS A 247 0.20 -28.11 11.63
CA LYS A 247 -0.02 -29.52 12.02
C LYS A 247 -0.40 -30.40 10.83
N TYR A 248 -1.06 -29.82 9.83
CA TYR A 248 -1.59 -30.51 8.65
C TYR A 248 -1.13 -29.80 7.35
N PRO A 249 0.17 -29.88 6.99
CA PRO A 249 0.72 -29.19 5.83
C PRO A 249 0.12 -29.66 4.49
N GLU A 250 -0.43 -30.87 4.41
CA GLU A 250 -1.16 -31.39 3.27
C GLU A 250 -2.36 -30.52 2.86
N ILE A 251 -2.96 -29.80 3.82
CA ILE A 251 -4.05 -28.86 3.56
C ILE A 251 -3.54 -27.69 2.71
N ILE A 252 -2.35 -27.17 3.04
CA ILE A 252 -1.70 -26.10 2.26
C ILE A 252 -1.41 -26.59 0.85
N ILE A 253 -0.84 -27.80 0.70
CA ILE A 253 -0.49 -28.39 -0.60
C ILE A 253 -1.75 -28.57 -1.45
N ASN A 254 -2.81 -29.17 -0.89
CA ASN A 254 -4.08 -29.36 -1.61
C ASN A 254 -4.69 -28.01 -2.03
N HIS A 255 -4.63 -27.00 -1.17
CA HIS A 255 -5.10 -25.65 -1.48
C HIS A 255 -4.24 -24.96 -2.55
N TYR A 256 -2.93 -25.20 -2.54
CA TYR A 256 -1.98 -24.68 -3.51
C TYR A 256 -2.21 -25.22 -4.91
N ASP A 257 -2.57 -26.50 -5.02
CA ASP A 257 -2.79 -27.18 -6.29
C ASP A 257 -4.25 -27.16 -6.77
N SER A 258 -5.18 -26.64 -5.96
CA SER A 258 -6.60 -26.60 -6.34
C SER A 258 -6.92 -25.61 -7.46
N SER A 259 -6.13 -24.54 -7.61
CA SER A 259 -6.27 -23.59 -8.72
C SER A 259 -5.00 -22.77 -8.94
N GLU A 260 -4.84 -22.24 -10.15
CA GLU A 260 -3.74 -21.31 -10.46
C GLU A 260 -3.81 -20.02 -9.64
N GLU A 261 -5.01 -19.55 -9.30
CA GLU A 261 -5.18 -18.34 -8.50
C GLU A 261 -4.73 -18.56 -7.05
N ASN A 262 -5.07 -19.70 -6.47
CA ASN A 262 -4.57 -20.08 -5.14
C ASN A 262 -3.06 -20.25 -5.15
N ALA A 263 -2.50 -20.83 -6.21
CA ALA A 263 -1.06 -20.95 -6.38
C ALA A 263 -0.35 -19.59 -6.38
N LYS A 264 -0.93 -18.56 -7.00
CA LYS A 264 -0.39 -17.19 -6.98
C LYS A 264 -0.44 -16.58 -5.59
N GLU A 265 -1.55 -16.74 -4.86
CA GLU A 265 -1.65 -16.22 -3.50
C GLU A 265 -0.68 -16.88 -2.54
N TRP A 266 -0.48 -18.19 -2.64
CA TRP A 266 0.55 -18.86 -1.87
C TRP A 266 1.96 -18.47 -2.28
N TYR A 267 2.23 -18.26 -3.58
CA TYR A 267 3.50 -17.70 -4.02
C TYR A 267 3.75 -16.35 -3.33
N ARG A 268 2.74 -15.48 -3.27
CA ARG A 268 2.80 -14.18 -2.56
C ARG A 268 3.23 -14.35 -1.10
N LEU A 269 2.72 -15.36 -0.40
CA LEU A 269 3.03 -15.64 1.00
C LEU A 269 4.41 -16.29 1.19
N ILE A 270 4.85 -17.19 0.29
CA ILE A 270 6.18 -17.82 0.33
C ILE A 270 7.28 -16.77 0.28
N TYR A 271 7.16 -15.78 -0.60
CA TYR A 271 8.15 -14.73 -0.78
C TYR A 271 7.87 -13.47 0.05
N LYS A 272 7.06 -13.57 1.09
CA LYS A 272 6.87 -12.47 2.04
C LYS A 272 7.98 -12.48 3.08
N ASN A 273 8.56 -11.33 3.38
CA ASN A 273 9.38 -11.11 4.59
C ASN A 273 9.37 -9.63 5.00
N SER A 274 10.19 -9.25 5.99
CA SER A 274 10.29 -7.87 6.49
C SER A 274 10.94 -6.88 5.51
N LYS A 275 11.55 -7.38 4.42
CA LYS A 275 12.24 -6.58 3.40
C LYS A 275 11.54 -6.54 2.05
N ILE A 276 10.68 -7.52 1.76
CA ILE A 276 9.92 -7.63 0.52
C ILE A 276 8.48 -8.05 0.83
N ARG A 277 7.53 -7.36 0.19
CA ARG A 277 6.14 -7.75 0.09
C ARG A 277 5.78 -7.92 -1.38
N VAL A 278 5.23 -9.08 -1.75
CA VAL A 278 4.62 -9.28 -3.07
C VAL A 278 3.21 -8.67 -3.03
N LEU A 279 2.96 -7.67 -3.86
CA LEU A 279 1.72 -6.90 -3.87
C LEU A 279 0.65 -7.61 -4.70
N TYR A 280 0.96 -7.92 -5.95
CA TYR A 280 0.05 -8.61 -6.85
C TYR A 280 0.81 -9.35 -7.95
N LEU A 281 0.14 -10.35 -8.51
CA LEU A 281 0.61 -11.14 -9.63
C LEU A 281 -0.41 -11.07 -10.75
N ASN A 282 0.04 -10.91 -11.99
CA ASN A 282 -0.85 -10.99 -13.14
C ASN A 282 -0.13 -11.62 -14.33
N SER A 283 -0.88 -11.88 -15.40
CA SER A 283 -0.32 -12.37 -16.64
C SER A 283 -0.85 -11.60 -17.82
N VAL A 284 0.03 -11.34 -18.79
CA VAL A 284 -0.32 -10.68 -20.05
C VAL A 284 -0.19 -11.70 -21.17
N LYS A 285 -1.30 -11.95 -21.87
CA LYS A 285 -1.33 -12.81 -23.06
C LYS A 285 -1.86 -12.01 -24.25
N THR A 286 -0.98 -11.74 -25.21
CA THR A 286 -1.30 -11.18 -26.54
C THR A 286 -0.69 -12.09 -27.61
N ASN A 287 -0.99 -11.86 -28.89
CA ASN A 287 -0.59 -12.77 -29.98
C ASN A 287 0.90 -13.17 -29.98
N ASN A 288 1.80 -12.28 -29.50
CA ASN A 288 3.25 -12.51 -29.46
C ASN A 288 3.86 -12.48 -28.04
N ILE A 289 3.07 -12.22 -26.99
CA ILE A 289 3.57 -12.04 -25.63
C ILE A 289 2.77 -12.94 -24.69
N ASN A 290 3.47 -13.81 -23.96
CA ASN A 290 2.91 -14.60 -22.88
C ASN A 290 3.81 -14.41 -21.65
N GLN A 291 3.49 -13.42 -20.83
CA GLN A 291 4.35 -12.93 -19.74
C GLN A 291 3.65 -13.07 -18.39
N PHE A 292 4.43 -13.45 -17.38
CA PHE A 292 4.01 -13.43 -15.97
C PHE A 292 4.64 -12.23 -15.26
N ASN A 293 3.83 -11.47 -14.53
CA ASN A 293 4.28 -10.28 -13.83
C ASN A 293 4.15 -10.49 -12.33
N VAL A 294 5.22 -10.16 -11.61
CA VAL A 294 5.26 -10.06 -10.15
C VAL A 294 5.56 -8.63 -9.79
N HIS A 295 4.71 -8.01 -8.97
CA HIS A 295 4.94 -6.66 -8.46
C HIS A 295 5.21 -6.71 -6.97
N ILE A 296 6.28 -6.06 -6.53
CA ILE A 296 6.72 -6.07 -5.14
C ILE A 296 6.91 -4.65 -4.59
N GLU A 297 6.83 -4.52 -3.27
CA GLU A 297 7.35 -3.41 -2.50
C GLU A 297 8.58 -3.88 -1.71
N THR A 298 9.64 -3.05 -1.63
CA THR A 298 10.88 -3.41 -0.94
C THR A 298 11.58 -2.22 -0.28
N ASN A 299 12.39 -2.54 0.73
CA ASN A 299 13.32 -1.63 1.41
C ASN A 299 14.75 -2.21 1.47
N ILE A 300 15.14 -3.04 0.49
CA ILE A 300 16.51 -3.58 0.39
C ILE A 300 17.48 -2.48 -0.05
N GLU A 301 18.28 -1.99 0.89
CA GLU A 301 19.21 -0.87 0.68
C GLU A 301 20.36 -1.18 -0.29
N ASN A 302 20.84 -2.43 -0.32
CA ASN A 302 21.96 -2.81 -1.19
C ASN A 302 21.47 -3.20 -2.59
N LYS A 303 21.94 -2.48 -3.60
CA LYS A 303 21.56 -2.69 -5.01
C LYS A 303 21.79 -4.13 -5.51
N ASN A 304 22.92 -4.75 -5.17
CA ASN A 304 23.24 -6.10 -5.63
C ASN A 304 22.31 -7.13 -4.98
N ASN A 305 22.06 -6.98 -3.68
CA ASN A 305 21.11 -7.79 -2.95
C ASN A 305 19.69 -7.66 -3.53
N LEU A 306 19.26 -6.45 -3.91
CA LEU A 306 17.99 -6.24 -4.58
C LEU A 306 17.93 -7.00 -5.91
N ILE A 307 18.95 -6.85 -6.77
CA ILE A 307 19.02 -7.59 -8.05
C ILE A 307 18.92 -9.10 -7.82
N PHE A 308 19.65 -9.64 -6.84
CA PHE A 308 19.62 -11.07 -6.54
C PHE A 308 18.23 -11.52 -6.05
N ALA A 309 17.58 -10.74 -5.19
CA ALA A 309 16.23 -11.05 -4.74
C ALA A 309 15.22 -11.02 -5.91
N LEU A 310 15.34 -10.06 -6.84
CA LEU A 310 14.49 -9.99 -8.03
C LEU A 310 14.70 -11.20 -8.96
N ILE A 311 15.94 -11.63 -9.18
CA ILE A 311 16.25 -12.82 -9.98
C ILE A 311 15.66 -14.08 -9.33
N GLU A 312 15.81 -14.24 -8.02
CA GLU A 312 15.26 -15.40 -7.31
C GLU A 312 13.71 -15.39 -7.29
N LEU A 313 13.06 -14.22 -7.25
CA LEU A 313 11.61 -14.13 -7.47
C LEU A 313 11.23 -14.62 -8.87
N ALA A 314 11.94 -14.18 -9.91
CA ALA A 314 11.69 -14.64 -11.29
C ALA A 314 11.88 -16.16 -11.43
N ARG A 315 12.92 -16.72 -10.81
CA ARG A 315 13.15 -18.18 -10.77
C ARG A 315 12.04 -18.92 -10.06
N GLY A 316 11.62 -18.43 -8.90
CA GLY A 316 10.49 -18.97 -8.17
C GLY A 316 9.21 -19.00 -9.01
N ALA A 317 8.96 -17.91 -9.74
CA ALA A 317 7.81 -17.79 -10.62
C ALA A 317 7.92 -18.77 -11.80
N PHE A 318 9.11 -18.94 -12.36
CA PHE A 318 9.38 -19.93 -13.41
C PHE A 318 9.17 -21.37 -12.94
N PHE A 319 9.64 -21.72 -11.75
CA PHE A 319 9.45 -23.07 -11.20
C PHE A 319 7.97 -23.41 -11.04
N ARG A 320 7.14 -22.45 -10.59
CA ARG A 320 5.71 -22.69 -10.39
C ARG A 320 4.89 -22.52 -11.68
N PHE A 321 5.22 -21.55 -12.51
CA PHE A 321 4.42 -21.15 -13.66
C PHE A 321 5.21 -21.28 -14.97
N PRO A 322 5.77 -22.46 -15.31
CA PRO A 322 6.74 -22.62 -16.41
C PRO A 322 6.17 -22.35 -17.80
N LYS A 323 4.85 -22.21 -17.93
CA LYS A 323 4.13 -21.99 -19.20
C LYS A 323 4.34 -20.60 -19.81
N TYR A 324 4.95 -19.66 -19.09
CA TYR A 324 5.16 -18.29 -19.57
C TYR A 324 6.49 -18.14 -20.30
N ASN A 325 6.51 -17.31 -21.34
CA ASN A 325 7.69 -17.05 -22.17
C ASN A 325 8.68 -16.11 -21.46
N SER A 326 8.16 -15.24 -20.59
CA SER A 326 8.96 -14.29 -19.81
C SER A 326 8.34 -14.01 -18.44
N TYR A 327 9.20 -13.59 -17.51
CA TYR A 327 8.90 -13.27 -16.12
C TYR A 327 9.39 -11.85 -15.86
N PHE A 328 8.48 -10.95 -15.55
CA PHE A 328 8.74 -9.55 -15.28
C PHE A 328 8.55 -9.27 -13.80
N ILE A 329 9.60 -8.78 -13.14
CA ILE A 329 9.57 -8.45 -11.72
C ILE A 329 9.69 -6.94 -11.58
N GLY A 330 8.57 -6.28 -11.33
CA GLY A 330 8.52 -4.84 -11.05
C GLY A 330 8.62 -4.60 -9.55
N TYR A 331 9.31 -3.52 -9.14
CA TYR A 331 9.44 -3.17 -7.73
C TYR A 331 9.18 -1.68 -7.47
N GLU A 332 8.58 -1.41 -6.31
CA GLU A 332 8.55 -0.11 -5.65
C GLU A 332 9.56 -0.12 -4.50
N HIS A 333 10.32 0.96 -4.36
CA HIS A 333 11.33 1.09 -3.30
C HIS A 333 11.04 2.31 -2.44
N ASN A 334 11.18 2.18 -1.13
CA ASN A 334 10.99 3.30 -0.21
C ASN A 334 12.04 4.44 -0.32
N ARG A 335 13.05 4.28 -1.18
CA ARG A 335 14.31 5.06 -1.26
C ARG A 335 14.86 5.22 -2.69
N SER A 336 14.09 4.82 -3.69
CA SER A 336 14.44 4.89 -5.11
C SER A 336 13.15 4.97 -5.92
N SER A 337 13.19 5.58 -7.09
CA SER A 337 12.13 5.38 -8.08
C SER A 337 11.95 3.90 -8.41
N SER A 338 10.71 3.54 -8.77
CA SER A 338 10.35 2.17 -9.17
C SER A 338 11.15 1.70 -10.38
N GLY A 339 11.31 0.39 -10.50
CA GLY A 339 12.06 -0.23 -11.57
C GLY A 339 11.60 -1.66 -11.85
N PHE A 340 12.36 -2.36 -12.69
CA PHE A 340 12.05 -3.74 -13.04
C PHE A 340 13.28 -4.53 -13.49
N ILE A 341 13.13 -5.85 -13.50
CA ILE A 341 13.90 -6.77 -14.33
C ILE A 341 12.97 -7.66 -15.15
N ARG A 342 13.47 -8.20 -16.26
CA ARG A 342 12.79 -9.24 -17.04
C ARG A 342 13.74 -10.37 -17.38
N LEU A 343 13.26 -11.59 -17.27
CA LEU A 343 13.98 -12.81 -17.67
C LEU A 343 13.09 -13.67 -18.55
N THR A 344 13.64 -14.25 -19.61
CA THR A 344 12.93 -15.20 -20.47
C THR A 344 12.95 -16.61 -19.87
N ASN A 345 12.02 -17.44 -20.32
CA ASN A 345 11.97 -18.85 -19.98
C ASN A 345 13.27 -19.59 -20.37
N GLU A 346 13.79 -19.28 -21.57
CA GLU A 346 15.03 -19.86 -22.08
C GLU A 346 16.23 -19.50 -21.20
N GLN A 347 16.34 -18.23 -20.76
CA GLN A 347 17.40 -17.80 -19.84
C GLN A 347 17.32 -18.56 -18.52
N LEU A 348 16.13 -18.65 -17.92
CA LEU A 348 15.91 -19.34 -16.63
C LEU A 348 16.10 -20.86 -16.70
N SER A 349 15.93 -21.44 -17.89
CA SER A 349 16.20 -22.86 -18.16
C SER A 349 17.68 -23.13 -18.41
N SER A 350 18.44 -22.14 -18.91
CA SER A 350 19.83 -22.32 -19.35
C SER A 350 20.84 -22.45 -18.21
N THR A 351 20.61 -21.78 -17.07
CA THR A 351 21.59 -21.75 -15.97
C THR A 351 20.91 -21.50 -14.62
N ASN A 352 21.51 -22.02 -13.56
CA ASN A 352 21.13 -21.74 -12.16
C ASN A 352 22.04 -20.69 -11.50
N ASN A 353 23.00 -20.13 -12.24
CA ASN A 353 23.97 -19.16 -11.75
C ASN A 353 23.41 -17.72 -11.85
N ILE A 354 23.20 -17.08 -10.69
CA ILE A 354 22.66 -15.71 -10.60
C ILE A 354 23.55 -14.70 -11.36
N SER A 355 24.88 -14.88 -11.34
CA SER A 355 25.79 -13.96 -12.01
C SER A 355 25.69 -14.04 -13.53
N GLU A 356 25.43 -15.23 -14.08
CA GLU A 356 25.19 -15.43 -15.52
C GLU A 356 23.83 -14.85 -15.92
N LEU A 357 22.77 -15.11 -15.15
CA LEU A 357 21.45 -14.51 -15.39
C LEU A 357 21.51 -12.99 -15.36
N TYR A 358 22.26 -12.41 -14.41
CA TYR A 358 22.43 -10.96 -14.34
C TYR A 358 23.15 -10.39 -15.57
N LYS A 359 24.19 -11.07 -16.09
CA LYS A 359 24.84 -10.67 -17.34
C LYS A 359 23.87 -10.68 -18.52
N MET A 360 23.08 -11.74 -18.66
CA MET A 360 22.07 -11.86 -19.72
C MET A 360 21.02 -10.74 -19.66
N ILE A 361 20.59 -10.34 -18.45
CA ILE A 361 19.68 -9.20 -18.26
C ILE A 361 20.31 -7.89 -18.76
N LEU A 362 21.59 -7.65 -18.43
CA LEU A 362 22.31 -6.45 -18.84
C LEU A 362 22.51 -6.39 -20.36
N GLU A 363 22.90 -7.50 -20.97
CA GLU A 363 23.11 -7.63 -22.42
C GLU A 363 21.82 -7.32 -23.21
N ASN A 364 20.67 -7.82 -22.72
CA ASN A 364 19.37 -7.59 -23.33
C ASN A 364 18.72 -6.24 -22.97
N LYS A 365 19.33 -5.47 -22.06
CA LYS A 365 18.75 -4.24 -21.48
C LYS A 365 17.38 -4.47 -20.83
N ASP A 366 17.19 -5.65 -20.25
CA ASP A 366 15.96 -6.08 -19.58
C ASP A 366 15.92 -5.67 -18.10
N ILE A 367 16.44 -4.48 -17.79
CA ILE A 367 16.53 -3.93 -16.44
C ILE A 367 16.37 -2.41 -16.45
N LEU A 368 15.57 -1.92 -15.50
CA LEU A 368 15.51 -0.50 -15.14
C LEU A 368 15.71 -0.40 -13.63
N MET A 369 16.79 0.25 -13.20
CA MET A 369 17.09 0.42 -11.79
C MET A 369 17.73 1.76 -11.52
N MET A 370 17.03 2.59 -10.75
CA MET A 370 17.50 3.90 -10.33
C MET A 370 18.43 3.76 -9.09
N PRO A 371 19.23 4.79 -8.78
CA PRO A 371 20.03 4.80 -7.56
C PRO A 371 19.17 4.67 -6.30
N ILE A 372 19.62 3.87 -5.34
CA ILE A 372 19.01 3.77 -4.01
C ILE A 372 19.67 4.83 -3.12
N LEU A 373 18.89 5.79 -2.63
CA LEU A 373 19.40 6.87 -1.79
C LEU A 373 19.73 6.35 -0.40
N SER A 374 20.98 6.54 0.04
CA SER A 374 21.47 6.13 1.37
C SER A 374 21.34 7.20 2.47
N SER A 375 20.96 8.43 2.13
CA SER A 375 20.82 9.52 3.10
C SER A 375 19.74 9.23 4.14
N GLU A 376 19.91 9.67 5.38
CA GLU A 376 18.81 9.61 6.35
C GLU A 376 17.75 10.65 5.96
N ILE A 377 16.52 10.22 5.66
CA ILE A 377 15.43 11.12 5.23
C ILE A 377 14.24 10.94 6.15
N ASN A 378 13.71 12.06 6.63
CA ASN A 378 12.42 12.08 7.30
C ASN A 378 11.29 11.87 6.26
N ILE A 379 10.92 10.61 6.05
CA ILE A 379 9.88 10.21 5.09
C ILE A 379 8.54 10.88 5.42
N ASN A 380 8.20 11.04 6.71
CA ASN A 380 6.96 11.67 7.12
C ASN A 380 6.92 13.16 6.75
N ALA A 381 8.04 13.87 6.86
CA ALA A 381 8.13 15.27 6.44
C ALA A 381 7.89 15.43 4.93
N PHE A 382 8.25 14.43 4.12
CA PHE A 382 7.94 14.42 2.68
C PHE A 382 6.47 14.05 2.41
N LYS A 383 5.98 12.94 2.97
CA LYS A 383 4.62 12.43 2.74
C LYS A 383 3.52 13.40 3.17
N PHE A 384 3.71 14.07 4.31
CA PHE A 384 2.72 14.97 4.90
C PHE A 384 3.08 16.45 4.73
N GLN A 385 3.95 16.78 3.77
CA GLN A 385 4.29 18.17 3.49
C GLN A 385 3.03 18.94 3.05
N VAL A 386 2.74 20.05 3.74
CA VAL A 386 1.66 20.98 3.37
C VAL A 386 2.27 22.37 3.18
N PHE A 387 2.07 22.93 1.98
CA PHE A 387 2.43 24.32 1.72
C PHE A 387 1.39 25.28 2.35
N PRO A 388 1.81 26.50 2.77
CA PRO A 388 0.90 27.46 3.35
C PRO A 388 -0.20 27.88 2.36
N LYS A 389 -1.37 28.22 2.89
CA LYS A 389 -2.43 28.86 2.09
C LYS A 389 -2.01 30.29 1.79
N ILE A 390 -1.83 30.62 0.51
CA ILE A 390 -1.45 31.97 0.08
C ILE A 390 -2.62 32.58 -0.70
N LYS A 391 -3.19 33.66 -0.14
CA LYS A 391 -4.35 34.36 -0.70
C LYS A 391 -4.26 35.85 -0.42
N SER A 392 -4.75 36.65 -1.37
CA SER A 392 -4.94 38.08 -1.25
C SER A 392 -6.29 38.51 -1.82
N GLU A 393 -6.58 39.81 -1.80
CA GLU A 393 -7.74 40.39 -2.50
C GLU A 393 -7.68 40.25 -4.04
N TYR A 394 -6.48 39.99 -4.60
CA TYR A 394 -6.26 39.91 -6.05
C TYR A 394 -6.17 38.48 -6.58
N TYR A 395 -5.69 37.54 -5.76
CA TYR A 395 -5.44 36.17 -6.19
C TYR A 395 -5.47 35.16 -5.05
N GLU A 396 -5.64 33.89 -5.41
CA GLU A 396 -5.46 32.73 -4.57
C GLU A 396 -4.47 31.77 -5.24
N ILE A 397 -3.46 31.31 -4.51
CA ILE A 397 -2.53 30.29 -4.99
C ILE A 397 -3.00 28.92 -4.49
N GLN A 398 -3.09 27.98 -5.42
CA GLN A 398 -3.55 26.61 -5.18
C GLN A 398 -2.58 25.62 -5.82
N ASN A 399 -2.66 24.35 -5.38
CA ASN A 399 -1.91 23.23 -5.95
C ASN A 399 -0.40 23.50 -6.05
N ILE A 400 0.18 24.08 -4.99
CA ILE A 400 1.63 24.24 -4.89
C ILE A 400 2.24 22.85 -4.81
N LYS A 401 3.20 22.56 -5.70
CA LYS A 401 3.89 21.27 -5.76
C LYS A 401 5.39 21.49 -5.87
N ASP A 402 6.15 20.71 -5.11
CA ASP A 402 7.57 20.53 -5.36
C ASP A 402 7.76 19.73 -6.65
N CYS A 403 8.57 20.26 -7.56
CA CYS A 403 8.99 19.58 -8.78
C CYS A 403 10.50 19.70 -8.97
N SER A 404 11.27 19.79 -7.89
CA SER A 404 12.72 19.96 -7.88
C SER A 404 13.46 18.85 -8.62
N ILE A 405 14.68 19.16 -9.06
CA ILE A 405 15.66 18.21 -9.63
C ILE A 405 16.97 18.39 -8.88
N GLU A 406 17.90 17.46 -9.09
CA GLU A 406 19.22 17.36 -8.45
C GLU A 406 19.82 18.71 -8.05
N ASN A 407 20.02 19.62 -9.02
CA ASN A 407 20.72 20.89 -8.79
C ASN A 407 19.80 22.12 -8.68
N PHE A 408 18.48 21.96 -8.81
CA PHE A 408 17.56 23.10 -8.89
C PHE A 408 16.31 22.86 -8.05
N LYS A 409 16.07 23.77 -7.11
CA LYS A 409 14.83 23.78 -6.33
C LYS A 409 13.73 24.42 -7.17
N ARG A 410 12.65 23.68 -7.43
CA ARG A 410 11.59 24.09 -8.34
C ARG A 410 10.22 23.91 -7.71
N ILE A 411 9.38 24.93 -7.86
CA ILE A 411 7.97 24.87 -7.45
C ILE A 411 7.08 25.11 -8.67
N SER A 412 5.97 24.38 -8.72
CA SER A 412 4.86 24.67 -9.61
C SER A 412 3.61 25.04 -8.83
N ALA A 413 2.81 25.98 -9.34
CA ALA A 413 1.55 26.38 -8.71
C ALA A 413 0.50 26.80 -9.73
N THR A 414 -0.77 26.75 -9.30
CA THR A 414 -1.91 27.31 -10.01
C THR A 414 -2.36 28.58 -9.30
N VAL A 415 -2.62 29.64 -10.06
CA VAL A 415 -3.04 30.93 -9.51
C VAL A 415 -4.42 31.27 -10.06
N ILE A 416 -5.34 31.62 -9.17
CA ILE A 416 -6.68 32.08 -9.50
C ILE A 416 -6.79 33.57 -9.18
N LEU A 417 -6.87 34.41 -10.21
CA LEU A 417 -7.16 35.83 -10.08
C LEU A 417 -8.64 36.03 -9.72
N THR A 418 -8.93 36.96 -8.81
CA THR A 418 -10.31 37.23 -8.38
C THR A 418 -11.17 37.83 -9.49
N LYS A 419 -10.55 38.49 -10.47
CA LYS A 419 -11.17 39.02 -11.69
C LYS A 419 -10.16 39.12 -12.84
N LYS A 420 -10.62 39.56 -14.01
CA LYS A 420 -9.74 39.90 -15.14
C LYS A 420 -9.02 41.23 -14.86
N TYR A 421 -7.69 41.23 -14.94
CA TYR A 421 -6.84 42.42 -14.77
C TYR A 421 -6.19 42.82 -16.10
N SER A 422 -5.69 44.05 -16.19
CA SER A 422 -4.86 44.48 -17.33
C SER A 422 -3.51 43.76 -17.33
N LYS A 423 -2.86 43.61 -18.49
CA LYS A 423 -1.51 42.98 -18.57
C LYS A 423 -0.50 43.65 -17.63
N LYS A 424 -0.55 44.98 -17.49
CA LYS A 424 0.31 45.73 -16.55
C LYS A 424 0.09 45.28 -15.11
N ASN A 425 -1.17 45.20 -14.68
CA ASN A 425 -1.50 44.80 -13.31
C ASN A 425 -1.21 43.31 -13.08
N THR A 426 -1.46 42.45 -14.07
CA THR A 426 -1.13 41.03 -14.00
C THR A 426 0.38 40.82 -13.82
N ARG A 427 1.25 41.61 -14.45
CA ARG A 427 2.72 41.55 -14.22
C ARG A 427 3.09 41.87 -12.77
N ILE A 428 2.47 42.88 -12.16
CA ILE A 428 2.71 43.24 -10.76
C ILE A 428 2.26 42.09 -9.84
N ILE A 429 1.10 41.49 -10.14
CA ILE A 429 0.59 40.32 -9.42
C ILE A 429 1.55 39.13 -9.55
N ILE A 430 2.06 38.86 -10.76
CA ILE A 430 3.07 37.81 -11.01
C ILE A 430 4.32 38.02 -10.18
N ASP A 431 4.87 39.25 -10.16
CA ASP A 431 6.06 39.58 -9.36
C ASP A 431 5.82 39.31 -7.87
N LYS A 432 4.64 39.67 -7.34
CA LYS A 432 4.25 39.41 -5.95
C LYS A 432 4.12 37.92 -5.66
N ILE A 433 3.42 37.17 -6.50
CA ILE A 433 3.26 35.71 -6.36
C ILE A 433 4.61 35.00 -6.34
N ILE A 434 5.51 35.37 -7.25
CA ILE A 434 6.86 34.82 -7.29
C ILE A 434 7.59 35.12 -5.99
N SER A 435 7.50 36.34 -5.45
CA SER A 435 8.14 36.68 -4.17
C SER A 435 7.61 35.87 -2.98
N GLU A 436 6.33 35.49 -2.99
CA GLU A 436 5.71 34.66 -1.94
C GLU A 436 6.05 33.18 -2.08
N LEU A 437 6.20 32.69 -3.32
CA LEU A 437 6.54 31.28 -3.60
C LEU A 437 8.03 30.98 -3.45
N LYS A 438 8.89 31.96 -3.70
CA LYS A 438 10.35 31.80 -3.71
C LYS A 438 10.94 31.26 -2.39
N PRO A 439 10.55 31.74 -1.20
CA PRO A 439 11.13 31.26 0.06
C PRO A 439 10.47 29.99 0.62
N LEU A 440 9.53 29.37 -0.10
CA LEU A 440 8.80 28.20 0.44
C LEU A 440 9.73 27.02 0.66
N LYS A 441 9.73 26.47 1.88
CA LYS A 441 10.50 25.27 2.24
C LYS A 441 10.00 24.04 1.48
N THR A 442 10.93 23.22 0.98
CA THR A 442 10.63 21.89 0.43
C THR A 442 11.28 20.79 1.25
N SER A 443 10.57 19.67 1.43
CA SER A 443 11.10 18.48 2.08
C SER A 443 12.04 17.73 1.14
N GLN A 444 12.97 16.97 1.70
CA GLN A 444 13.86 16.12 0.89
C GLN A 444 13.06 14.99 0.23
N ASN A 445 13.25 14.78 -1.07
CA ASN A 445 12.61 13.70 -1.81
C ASN A 445 13.29 12.35 -1.49
N PRO A 446 12.55 11.32 -1.03
CA PRO A 446 13.15 10.04 -0.68
C PRO A 446 13.50 9.15 -1.87
N TYR A 447 13.04 9.46 -3.09
CA TYR A 447 13.16 8.59 -4.26
C TYR A 447 14.22 9.05 -5.26
N ILE A 448 14.49 10.36 -5.31
CA ILE A 448 15.39 10.98 -6.29
C ILE A 448 16.17 12.08 -5.58
N GLU A 449 17.45 12.22 -5.92
CA GLU A 449 18.25 13.33 -5.46
C GLU A 449 17.74 14.65 -6.04
N THR A 450 17.34 15.57 -5.16
CA THR A 450 16.82 16.88 -5.52
C THR A 450 17.37 17.94 -4.59
N LYS A 451 17.44 19.18 -5.04
CA LYS A 451 17.68 20.33 -4.15
C LYS A 451 16.43 20.61 -3.30
N TYR A 452 16.61 20.83 -1.99
CA TYR A 452 15.51 21.02 -1.03
C TYR A 452 15.86 22.00 0.09
N GLY A 453 14.97 22.19 1.06
CA GLY A 453 15.23 22.97 2.28
C GLY A 453 14.68 24.39 2.21
N GLU A 454 15.29 25.32 2.95
CA GLU A 454 14.82 26.69 3.15
C GLU A 454 15.38 27.69 2.14
N GLU A 455 16.30 27.26 1.28
CA GLU A 455 16.86 28.12 0.24
C GLU A 455 15.79 28.59 -0.75
N ASP A 456 15.98 29.78 -1.32
CA ASP A 456 15.11 30.31 -2.37
C ASP A 456 15.02 29.35 -3.57
N CYS A 457 13.80 29.18 -4.10
CA CYS A 457 13.56 28.46 -5.35
C CYS A 457 14.38 29.06 -6.50
N ASP A 458 15.01 28.18 -7.27
CA ASP A 458 15.75 28.56 -8.46
C ASP A 458 14.80 28.75 -9.65
N ILE A 459 13.70 27.99 -9.70
CA ILE A 459 12.71 28.04 -10.79
C ILE A 459 11.30 27.98 -10.23
N ILE A 460 10.40 28.81 -10.75
CA ILE A 460 8.97 28.79 -10.38
C ILE A 460 8.11 28.77 -11.64
N PHE A 461 7.22 27.79 -11.72
CA PHE A 461 6.26 27.64 -12.81
C PHE A 461 4.85 27.97 -12.32
N ILE A 462 4.23 29.03 -12.83
CA ILE A 462 2.85 29.38 -12.48
C ILE A 462 1.93 29.40 -13.68
N ASN A 463 0.79 28.73 -13.56
CA ASN A 463 -0.31 28.82 -14.50
C ASN A 463 -1.40 29.71 -13.91
N ILE A 464 -1.78 30.77 -14.63
CA ILE A 464 -2.66 31.82 -14.11
C ILE A 464 -4.01 31.75 -14.84
N PHE A 465 -5.06 31.73 -14.04
CA PHE A 465 -6.45 31.71 -14.48
C PHE A 465 -7.25 32.83 -13.81
N THR A 466 -8.33 33.28 -14.42
CA THR A 466 -9.36 34.06 -13.73
C THR A 466 -10.34 33.13 -13.02
N HIS A 467 -10.95 33.61 -11.94
CA HIS A 467 -12.00 32.88 -11.23
C HIS A 467 -13.10 32.40 -12.17
N THR A 468 -13.52 31.16 -11.96
CA THR A 468 -14.59 30.51 -12.73
C THR A 468 -15.36 29.57 -11.81
N TYR A 469 -16.68 29.54 -11.97
CA TYR A 469 -17.56 28.64 -11.22
C TYR A 469 -17.55 27.20 -11.78
N ASN A 470 -16.83 26.96 -12.88
CA ASN A 470 -16.72 25.65 -13.51
C ASN A 470 -15.39 24.97 -13.14
N ARG A 471 -15.48 23.87 -12.38
CA ARG A 471 -14.34 23.05 -11.93
C ARG A 471 -13.52 22.42 -13.08
N LYS A 472 -14.02 22.39 -14.32
CA LYS A 472 -13.38 21.77 -15.50
C LYS A 472 -12.50 22.74 -16.33
N MET A 473 -12.24 23.96 -15.87
CA MET A 473 -11.69 25.07 -16.69
C MET A 473 -10.21 25.40 -16.44
N PHE A 474 -9.36 24.46 -16.00
CA PHE A 474 -7.92 24.71 -15.79
C PHE A 474 -7.00 24.08 -16.85
N ASN A 475 -7.44 24.07 -18.11
CA ASN A 475 -6.57 23.70 -19.23
C ASN A 475 -5.87 24.93 -19.83
N LEU A 476 -4.72 24.72 -20.47
CA LEU A 476 -3.89 25.81 -21.00
C LEU A 476 -4.26 26.18 -22.46
N PHE A 477 -5.35 25.66 -23.03
CA PHE A 477 -5.69 25.94 -24.42
C PHE A 477 -6.14 27.40 -24.60
N PRO A 478 -5.80 28.05 -25.74
CA PRO A 478 -6.28 29.41 -26.03
C PRO A 478 -7.80 29.55 -26.10
N SER A 479 -8.53 28.46 -26.31
CA SER A 479 -9.99 28.42 -26.26
C SER A 479 -10.54 28.62 -24.85
N ASN A 480 -9.74 28.39 -23.81
CA ASN A 480 -10.13 28.62 -22.43
C ASN A 480 -10.07 30.11 -22.08
N ASN A 481 -11.24 30.74 -21.98
CA ASN A 481 -11.35 32.15 -21.63
C ASN A 481 -10.88 32.46 -20.20
N SER A 482 -10.81 31.46 -19.32
CA SER A 482 -10.29 31.64 -17.96
C SER A 482 -8.77 31.62 -17.93
N PHE A 483 -8.10 31.02 -18.91
CA PHE A 483 -6.63 30.96 -18.95
C PHE A 483 -6.06 32.32 -19.36
N VAL A 484 -5.23 32.89 -18.48
CA VAL A 484 -4.63 34.21 -18.66
C VAL A 484 -3.25 34.08 -19.29
N CYS A 485 -2.34 33.39 -18.60
CA CYS A 485 -0.98 33.18 -19.04
C CYS A 485 -0.30 32.09 -18.20
N THR A 486 0.81 31.61 -18.71
CA THR A 486 1.79 30.86 -17.93
C THR A 486 3.01 31.75 -17.72
N ALA A 487 3.54 31.82 -16.50
CA ALA A 487 4.74 32.60 -16.18
C ALA A 487 5.80 31.71 -15.54
N HIS A 488 7.01 31.76 -16.08
CA HIS A 488 8.15 30.95 -15.63
C HIS A 488 9.28 31.86 -15.15
N TYR A 489 9.53 31.83 -13.85
CA TYR A 489 10.68 32.51 -13.24
C TYR A 489 11.91 31.61 -13.29
N TYR A 490 13.05 32.18 -13.67
CA TYR A 490 14.36 31.53 -13.64
C TYR A 490 15.35 32.43 -12.91
N LYS A 491 15.93 31.97 -11.81
CA LYS A 491 16.84 32.77 -10.97
C LYS A 491 17.99 33.38 -11.77
N ASN A 492 18.58 32.62 -12.70
CA ASN A 492 19.67 33.06 -13.56
C ASN A 492 19.69 32.28 -14.89
N HIS A 493 20.74 32.49 -15.70
CA HIS A 493 20.90 31.84 -17.00
C HIS A 493 21.31 30.36 -16.94
N SER A 494 21.83 29.86 -15.80
CA SER A 494 22.19 28.45 -15.66
C SER A 494 20.98 27.57 -15.35
N CYS A 495 19.85 28.15 -14.94
CA CYS A 495 18.62 27.42 -14.74
C CYS A 495 18.11 26.78 -16.05
N PRO A 496 17.86 25.45 -16.07
CA PRO A 496 17.35 24.77 -17.25
C PRO A 496 15.93 25.25 -17.57
N LYS A 497 15.70 25.59 -18.84
CA LYS A 497 14.39 26.02 -19.34
C LYS A 497 13.61 24.82 -19.88
N LEU A 498 12.30 24.82 -19.65
CA LEU A 498 11.42 23.82 -20.24
C LEU A 498 11.34 24.01 -21.74
N THR A 499 11.58 22.94 -22.50
CA THR A 499 11.30 22.87 -23.94
C THR A 499 9.84 23.22 -24.17
N HIS A 500 9.57 24.22 -25.02
CA HIS A 500 8.22 24.72 -25.30
C HIS A 500 7.40 25.06 -24.04
N GLY A 501 8.05 25.50 -22.96
CA GLY A 501 7.37 25.81 -21.70
C GLY A 501 6.68 24.61 -21.04
N GLY A 502 7.06 23.38 -21.38
CA GLY A 502 6.46 22.17 -20.80
C GLY A 502 5.11 21.78 -21.41
N VAL A 503 4.74 22.36 -22.55
CA VAL A 503 3.55 21.98 -23.33
C VAL A 503 3.92 21.55 -24.75
N MET A 504 2.95 21.03 -25.49
CA MET A 504 3.14 20.69 -26.91
C MET A 504 3.59 21.92 -27.71
N LYS A 505 4.50 21.73 -28.67
CA LYS A 505 5.04 22.80 -29.52
C LYS A 505 3.95 23.66 -30.17
N SER A 506 2.93 23.04 -30.76
CA SER A 506 1.80 23.75 -31.39
C SER A 506 1.06 24.67 -30.42
N LEU A 507 0.86 24.21 -29.18
CA LEU A 507 0.22 24.98 -28.13
C LEU A 507 1.12 26.13 -27.67
N TRP A 508 2.41 25.86 -27.43
CA TRP A 508 3.38 26.88 -27.08
C TRP A 508 3.46 27.98 -28.13
N ASP A 509 3.53 27.60 -29.40
CA ASP A 509 3.64 28.52 -30.54
C ASP A 509 2.43 29.46 -30.64
N SER A 510 1.25 29.02 -30.19
CA SER A 510 0.03 29.84 -30.15
C SER A 510 0.05 31.00 -29.14
N TYR A 511 0.90 30.94 -28.11
CA TYR A 511 0.96 31.99 -27.08
C TYR A 511 1.74 33.22 -27.52
N LYS A 512 1.39 34.38 -26.96
CA LYS A 512 2.18 35.61 -27.13
C LYS A 512 3.24 35.68 -26.02
N LYS A 513 4.52 35.55 -26.36
CA LYS A 513 5.62 35.46 -25.39
C LYS A 513 6.20 36.84 -25.09
N GLU A 514 6.56 37.05 -23.84
CA GLU A 514 7.15 38.26 -23.32
C GLU A 514 8.22 37.91 -22.30
N LYS A 515 9.30 38.69 -22.24
CA LYS A 515 10.29 38.62 -21.18
C LYS A 515 10.11 39.81 -20.25
N HIS A 516 9.88 39.56 -18.97
CA HIS A 516 9.76 40.56 -17.91
C HIS A 516 10.75 40.20 -16.79
N LYS A 517 11.84 40.97 -16.66
CA LYS A 517 12.96 40.63 -15.76
C LYS A 517 13.47 39.20 -16.04
N ASN A 518 13.50 38.37 -15.00
CA ASN A 518 13.89 36.96 -15.03
C ASN A 518 12.70 36.01 -15.29
N ILE A 519 11.58 36.56 -15.79
CA ILE A 519 10.33 35.83 -16.00
C ILE A 519 10.03 35.76 -17.49
N VAL A 520 9.72 34.57 -17.98
CA VAL A 520 9.15 34.35 -19.31
C VAL A 520 7.65 34.19 -19.15
N ILE A 521 6.88 35.11 -19.73
CA ILE A 521 5.41 35.10 -19.68
C ILE A 521 4.88 34.70 -21.06
N ALA A 522 4.07 33.65 -21.11
CA ALA A 522 3.37 33.20 -22.30
C ALA A 522 1.87 33.50 -22.13
N TRP A 523 1.41 34.57 -22.78
CA TRP A 523 0.03 35.04 -22.71
C TRP A 523 -0.88 34.21 -23.59
N ASN A 524 -2.09 33.91 -23.10
CA ASN A 524 -3.19 33.46 -23.94
C ASN A 524 -3.42 34.52 -25.04
N PRO A 525 -3.44 34.16 -26.34
CA PRO A 525 -3.63 35.13 -27.41
C PRO A 525 -4.97 35.88 -27.33
N LYS A 526 -5.98 35.31 -26.65
CA LYS A 526 -7.30 35.90 -26.39
C LYS A 526 -7.39 36.74 -25.11
N PHE A 527 -6.31 36.84 -24.33
CA PHE A 527 -6.23 37.69 -23.13
C PHE A 527 -5.74 39.09 -23.46
#